data_AF-A0A505HBI9-F1
#
_entry.id   AF-A0A505HBI9-F1
#
_cell.length_a   1.000
_cell.length_b   1.000
_cell.length_c   1.000
_cell.angle_alpha   90.00
_cell.angle_beta   90.00
_cell.angle_gamma   90.00
#
_symmetry.space_group_name_H-M   'P 1'
#
loop_
_entity.id
_entity.type
_entity.pdbx_description
1 polymer ?
#
loop_
_entity_poly.entity_id
_entity_poly.type
_entity_poly.pdbx_seq_one_letter_code
_entity_poly.pdbx_strand_id
1 'polypeptide(L)'
;GDQRVPAPVTGAGGGRATSAATHHAAAPGALDALAAALDGTHGPPRYVSGTVRRGADGLVVEPLAVVADTVVVPDLAPGVGDGRLAGAVDARPDPVAAALGAAVALLAQAAHTGLRHLPAAFPERLRATAAGLAAVGLDRCGATVSGLAGALGADPGEPAVRAWVDAWIRLSVTGESR
;
A
#
# COMPACT_ATOMS: atom_id res chain seq x y z
N GLY A 1 14.60 15.60 -0.24
CA GLY A 1 13.76 15.97 0.90
C GLY A 1 12.34 15.78 0.44
N ASP A 2 11.59 14.91 1.11
CA ASP A 2 10.23 14.57 0.69
C ASP A 2 9.29 15.68 1.13
N GLN A 3 9.03 16.61 0.22
CA GLN A 3 8.04 17.65 0.44
C GLN A 3 6.65 17.01 0.24
N ARG A 4 5.84 17.07 1.29
CA ARG A 4 4.46 16.59 1.31
C ARG A 4 3.57 17.74 1.78
N VAL A 5 2.47 17.97 1.08
CA VAL A 5 1.49 19.00 1.44
C VAL A 5 0.19 18.31 1.87
N PRO A 6 -0.10 18.24 3.18
CA PRO A 6 -1.41 17.84 3.66
C PRO A 6 -2.37 19.04 3.71
N ALA A 7 -3.57 18.92 3.14
CA ALA A 7 -4.63 19.93 3.29
C ALA A 7 -5.97 19.26 3.60
N PRO A 8 -6.68 19.67 4.67
CA PRO A 8 -7.98 19.12 5.01
C PRO A 8 -9.03 19.52 3.95
N VAL A 9 -9.85 18.57 3.55
CA VAL A 9 -10.99 18.78 2.63
C VAL A 9 -12.28 18.33 3.28
N THR A 10 -13.35 19.09 3.06
CA THR A 10 -14.69 18.77 3.55
C THR A 10 -15.62 18.60 2.37
N GLY A 11 -16.24 17.43 2.26
CA GLY A 11 -17.22 17.14 1.21
C GLY A 11 -18.57 17.80 1.49
N ALA A 12 -19.42 17.89 0.46
CA ALA A 12 -20.75 18.50 0.56
C ALA A 12 -21.66 17.86 1.62
N GLY A 13 -21.47 16.56 1.91
CA GLY A 13 -22.17 15.83 2.97
C GLY A 13 -21.56 15.99 4.37
N GLY A 14 -20.58 16.87 4.55
CA GLY A 14 -19.89 17.11 5.84
C GLY A 14 -18.77 16.11 6.19
N GLY A 15 -18.56 15.08 5.37
CA GLY A 15 -17.45 14.14 5.53
C GLY A 15 -16.09 14.83 5.33
N ARG A 16 -15.09 14.45 6.14
CA ARG A 16 -13.74 15.02 6.10
C ARG A 16 -12.72 14.02 5.61
N ALA A 17 -11.75 14.51 4.85
CA ALA A 17 -10.56 13.77 4.47
C ALA A 17 -9.35 14.72 4.44
N THR A 18 -8.15 14.16 4.39
CA THR A 18 -6.91 14.92 4.20
C THR A 18 -6.44 14.69 2.78
N SER A 19 -6.38 15.73 1.96
CA SER A 19 -5.63 15.66 0.70
C SER A 19 -4.14 15.61 1.01
N ALA A 20 -3.41 14.73 0.35
CA ALA A 20 -1.96 14.61 0.51
C ALA A 20 -1.32 14.30 -0.84
N ALA A 21 -0.43 15.16 -1.29
CA ALA A 21 0.43 14.90 -2.44
C ALA A 21 1.91 15.00 -2.02
N THR A 22 2.75 14.24 -2.71
CA THR A 22 4.21 14.24 -2.51
C THR A 22 4.86 14.85 -3.75
N HIS A 23 5.91 15.65 -3.56
CA HIS A 23 6.68 16.17 -4.67
C HIS A 23 7.23 15.03 -5.55
N HIS A 24 7.06 15.15 -6.87
CA HIS A 24 7.63 14.25 -7.85
C HIS A 24 8.45 15.03 -8.88
N ALA A 25 9.69 14.60 -9.17
CA ALA A 25 10.59 15.32 -10.06
C ALA A 25 10.07 15.44 -11.51
N ALA A 26 9.27 14.47 -11.97
CA ALA A 26 8.64 14.54 -13.31
C ALA A 26 7.41 15.48 -13.36
N ALA A 27 6.94 15.97 -12.21
CA ALA A 27 5.83 16.92 -12.12
C ALA A 27 6.17 18.04 -11.11
N PRO A 28 7.21 18.85 -11.38
CA PRO A 28 7.77 19.78 -10.41
C PRO A 28 6.80 20.89 -10.00
N GLY A 29 5.82 21.24 -10.86
CA GLY A 29 4.78 22.22 -10.56
C GLY A 29 3.55 21.66 -9.85
N ALA A 30 3.48 20.35 -9.58
CA ALA A 30 2.26 19.69 -9.12
C ALA A 30 1.80 20.16 -7.74
N LEU A 31 2.72 20.31 -6.77
CA LEU A 31 2.34 20.73 -5.42
C LEU A 31 1.79 22.17 -5.40
N ASP A 32 2.42 23.08 -6.15
CA ASP A 32 1.98 24.47 -6.24
C ASP A 32 0.62 24.56 -6.95
N ALA A 33 0.43 23.81 -8.03
CA ALA A 33 -0.85 23.77 -8.74
C ALA A 33 -1.97 23.16 -7.89
N LEU A 34 -1.68 22.12 -7.10
CA LEU A 34 -2.65 21.55 -6.18
C LEU A 34 -3.01 22.54 -5.06
N ALA A 35 -2.02 23.21 -4.48
CA ALA A 35 -2.25 24.23 -3.45
C ALA A 35 -3.13 25.37 -3.98
N ALA A 36 -2.83 25.89 -5.17
CA ALA A 36 -3.63 26.92 -5.84
C ALA A 36 -5.05 26.45 -6.21
N ALA A 37 -5.23 25.18 -6.56
CA ALA A 37 -6.57 24.65 -6.82
C ALA A 37 -7.41 24.56 -5.54
N LEU A 38 -6.80 24.16 -4.43
CA LEU A 38 -7.47 23.99 -3.14
C LEU A 38 -7.70 25.31 -2.40
N ASP A 39 -6.87 26.33 -2.62
CA ASP A 39 -7.02 27.67 -2.04
C ASP A 39 -8.08 28.54 -2.75
N GLY A 40 -8.58 28.07 -3.90
CA GLY A 40 -9.61 28.75 -4.68
C GLY A 40 -9.09 29.71 -5.75
N THR A 41 -7.79 29.71 -6.08
CA THR A 41 -7.20 30.51 -7.18
C THR A 41 -7.95 30.30 -8.51
N HIS A 42 -8.47 29.10 -8.74
CA HIS A 42 -9.22 28.70 -9.93
C HIS A 42 -10.74 28.70 -9.72
N GLY A 43 -11.25 29.44 -8.73
CA GLY A 43 -12.62 29.35 -8.24
C GLY A 43 -12.78 28.29 -7.15
N PRO A 44 -13.95 28.21 -6.50
CA PRO A 44 -14.15 27.28 -5.38
C PRO A 44 -14.05 25.82 -5.86
N PRO A 45 -13.21 24.98 -5.22
CA PRO A 45 -13.10 23.57 -5.57
C PRO A 45 -14.42 22.85 -5.29
N ARG A 46 -14.91 22.10 -6.28
CA ARG A 46 -16.20 21.38 -6.23
C ARG A 46 -16.00 19.88 -6.13
N TYR A 47 -15.01 19.34 -6.84
CA TYR A 47 -14.70 17.91 -6.84
C TYR A 47 -13.20 17.67 -6.79
N VAL A 48 -12.80 16.61 -6.09
CA VAL A 48 -11.44 16.08 -6.09
C VAL A 48 -11.52 14.62 -6.51
N SER A 49 -10.82 14.24 -7.57
CA SER A 49 -10.60 12.83 -7.93
C SER A 49 -9.22 12.40 -7.47
N GLY A 50 -9.08 11.15 -7.03
CA GLY A 50 -7.82 10.65 -6.52
C GLY A 50 -7.93 9.24 -5.99
N THR A 51 -6.80 8.66 -5.61
CA THR A 51 -6.82 7.41 -4.83
C THR A 51 -7.17 7.75 -3.39
N VAL A 52 -7.89 6.85 -2.71
CA VAL A 52 -8.30 7.02 -1.32
C VAL A 52 -7.72 5.88 -0.51
N ARG A 53 -7.11 6.21 0.62
CA ARG A 53 -6.68 5.25 1.62
C ARG A 53 -7.12 5.66 3.00
N ARG A 54 -7.11 4.72 3.94
CA ARG A 54 -7.26 5.02 5.36
C ARG A 54 -5.89 5.34 5.96
N GLY A 55 -5.78 6.46 6.64
CA GLY A 55 -4.64 6.83 7.48
C GLY A 55 -5.01 6.83 8.97
N ALA A 56 -4.04 7.05 9.83
CA ALA A 56 -4.24 7.10 11.28
C ALA A 56 -5.31 8.14 11.71
N ASP A 57 -5.36 9.28 11.03
CA ASP A 57 -6.23 10.41 11.36
C ASP A 57 -7.51 10.48 10.49
N GLY A 58 -7.80 9.43 9.72
CA GLY A 58 -8.99 9.36 8.85
C GLY A 58 -8.66 9.08 7.38
N LEU A 59 -9.56 9.47 6.48
CA LEU A 59 -9.37 9.26 5.05
C LEU A 59 -8.29 10.19 4.49
N VAL A 60 -7.39 9.63 3.69
CA VAL A 60 -6.36 10.37 2.95
C VAL A 60 -6.66 10.21 1.46
N VAL A 61 -6.76 11.34 0.76
CA VAL A 61 -6.94 11.40 -0.69
C VAL A 61 -5.64 11.85 -1.33
N GLU A 62 -5.14 11.09 -2.31
CA GLU A 62 -4.04 11.53 -3.17
C GLU A 62 -4.63 12.09 -4.47
N PRO A 63 -4.68 13.43 -4.64
CA PRO A 63 -5.43 14.03 -5.73
C PRO A 63 -4.78 13.79 -7.10
N LEU A 64 -5.58 13.29 -8.04
CA LEU A 64 -5.24 13.23 -9.46
C LEU A 64 -5.75 14.46 -10.22
N ALA A 65 -6.91 15.00 -9.82
CA ALA A 65 -7.47 16.22 -10.40
C ALA A 65 -8.40 16.95 -9.42
N VAL A 66 -8.47 18.28 -9.56
CA VAL A 66 -9.39 19.17 -8.84
C VAL A 66 -10.25 19.91 -9.86
N VAL A 67 -11.57 19.83 -9.69
CA VAL A 67 -12.54 20.57 -10.50
C VAL A 67 -12.96 21.81 -9.75
N ALA A 68 -12.64 22.97 -10.30
CA ALA A 68 -13.09 24.29 -9.88
C ALA A 68 -13.85 24.96 -11.05
N ASP A 69 -13.58 26.23 -11.37
CA ASP A 69 -14.07 26.85 -12.61
C ASP A 69 -13.30 26.32 -13.84
N THR A 70 -12.10 25.78 -13.61
CA THR A 70 -11.36 24.94 -14.56
C THR A 70 -10.99 23.60 -13.92
N VAL A 71 -10.57 22.64 -14.74
CA VAL A 71 -10.01 21.37 -14.28
C VAL A 71 -8.50 21.53 -14.13
N VAL A 72 -8.01 21.34 -12.91
CA VAL A 72 -6.58 21.32 -12.60
C VAL A 72 -6.13 19.87 -12.47
N VAL A 73 -5.16 19.48 -13.28
CA VAL A 73 -4.45 18.20 -13.16
C VAL A 73 -3.03 18.55 -12.69
N PRO A 74 -2.71 18.39 -11.38
CA PRO A 74 -1.42 18.79 -10.83
C PRO A 74 -0.22 18.23 -11.60
N ASP A 75 -0.30 16.97 -12.03
CA ASP A 75 0.77 16.28 -12.76
C ASP A 75 1.07 16.87 -14.15
N LEU A 76 0.14 17.67 -14.69
CA LEU A 76 0.29 18.36 -15.98
C LEU A 76 0.60 19.86 -15.80
N ALA A 77 0.74 20.34 -14.57
CA ALA A 77 1.00 21.73 -14.31
C ALA A 77 2.40 22.14 -14.83
N PRO A 78 2.52 23.33 -15.45
CA PRO A 78 3.83 23.84 -15.84
C PRO A 78 4.70 24.01 -14.59
N GLY A 79 5.94 23.54 -14.66
CA GLY A 79 6.92 23.70 -13.59
C GLY A 79 8.33 23.79 -14.17
N VAL A 80 9.26 24.35 -13.40
CA VAL A 80 10.66 24.51 -13.80
C VAL A 80 11.39 23.17 -13.63
N GLY A 81 11.07 22.20 -14.49
CA GLY A 81 11.78 20.94 -14.61
C GLY A 81 12.89 21.04 -15.65
N ASP A 82 13.96 20.25 -15.50
CA ASP A 82 15.06 20.21 -16.48
C ASP A 82 14.69 19.46 -17.79
N GLY A 83 13.41 19.05 -17.94
CA GLY A 83 12.87 18.36 -19.11
C GLY A 83 13.43 16.95 -19.33
N ARG A 84 14.36 16.50 -18.48
CA ARG A 84 14.89 15.14 -18.53
C ARG A 84 13.98 14.27 -17.67
N LEU A 85 13.32 13.30 -18.32
CA LEU A 85 12.75 12.17 -17.61
C LEU A 85 13.91 11.43 -16.93
N ALA A 86 14.22 11.78 -15.68
CA ALA A 86 14.91 10.86 -14.81
C ALA A 86 14.02 9.61 -14.75
N GLY A 87 14.53 8.46 -15.21
CA GLY A 87 13.82 7.19 -15.05
C GLY A 87 13.38 7.10 -13.59
N ALA A 88 12.14 6.61 -13.37
CA ALA A 88 11.54 6.52 -12.06
C ALA A 88 12.61 6.14 -11.04
N VAL A 89 12.89 7.05 -10.09
CA VAL A 89 13.74 6.68 -8.96
C VAL A 89 12.93 5.59 -8.29
N ASP A 90 13.35 4.33 -8.46
CA ASP A 90 12.70 3.19 -7.82
C ASP A 90 12.48 3.60 -6.37
N ALA A 91 11.21 3.79 -6.00
CA ALA A 91 10.86 4.07 -4.63
C ALA A 91 11.53 2.96 -3.84
N ARG A 92 12.45 3.33 -2.93
CA ARG A 92 13.26 2.34 -2.21
C ARG A 92 12.27 1.31 -1.67
N PRO A 93 12.39 0.03 -2.08
CA PRO A 93 11.36 -0.95 -1.79
C PRO A 93 11.16 -0.99 -0.28
N ASP A 94 9.92 -0.77 0.18
CA ASP A 94 9.61 -0.90 1.61
C ASP A 94 9.88 -2.37 1.98
N PRO A 95 10.94 -2.64 2.75
CA PRO A 95 11.37 -4.01 3.02
C PRO A 95 10.29 -4.79 3.78
N VAL A 96 9.45 -4.11 4.55
CA VAL A 96 8.37 -4.75 5.28
C VAL A 96 7.18 -5.05 4.37
N ALA A 97 6.80 -4.11 3.49
CA ALA A 97 5.75 -4.36 2.50
C ALA A 97 6.14 -5.50 1.55
N ALA A 98 7.40 -5.55 1.11
CA ALA A 98 7.92 -6.64 0.28
C ALA A 98 7.86 -8.00 1.00
N ALA A 99 8.27 -8.07 2.27
CA ALA A 99 8.22 -9.30 3.06
C ALA A 99 6.78 -9.78 3.30
N LEU A 100 5.86 -8.87 3.63
CA LEU A 100 4.43 -9.17 3.79
C LEU A 100 3.81 -9.66 2.47
N GLY A 101 4.08 -8.97 1.36
CA GLY A 101 3.58 -9.34 0.03
C GLY A 101 4.04 -10.73 -0.39
N ALA A 102 5.33 -11.05 -0.17
CA ALA A 102 5.87 -12.38 -0.45
C ALA A 102 5.18 -13.47 0.39
N ALA A 103 4.89 -13.20 1.66
CA ALA A 103 4.21 -14.14 2.54
C ALA A 103 2.75 -14.37 2.15
N VAL A 104 2.01 -13.31 1.85
CA VAL A 104 0.61 -13.39 1.37
C VAL A 104 0.55 -14.15 0.05
N ALA A 105 1.43 -13.86 -0.90
CA ALA A 105 1.49 -14.57 -2.17
C ALA A 105 1.73 -16.08 -1.99
N LEU A 106 2.61 -16.45 -1.06
CA LEU A 106 2.87 -17.86 -0.75
C LEU A 106 1.66 -18.55 -0.11
N LEU A 107 0.94 -17.90 0.80
CA LEU A 107 -0.30 -18.44 1.38
C LEU A 107 -1.41 -18.56 0.33
N ALA A 108 -1.51 -17.61 -0.60
CA ALA A 108 -2.46 -17.66 -1.71
C ALA A 108 -2.15 -18.81 -2.68
N GLN A 109 -0.87 -19.10 -2.93
CA GLN A 109 -0.46 -20.27 -3.69
C GLN A 109 -0.89 -21.56 -3.00
N ALA A 110 -0.76 -21.65 -1.66
CA ALA A 110 -1.23 -22.80 -0.90
C ALA A 110 -2.75 -23.00 -1.01
N ALA A 111 -3.53 -21.91 -0.99
CA ALA A 111 -4.97 -21.98 -1.17
C ALA A 111 -5.36 -22.47 -2.57
N HIS A 112 -4.72 -21.94 -3.61
CA HIS A 112 -5.00 -22.30 -5.01
C HIS A 112 -4.60 -23.75 -5.34
N THR A 113 -3.45 -24.19 -4.81
CA THR A 113 -2.96 -25.56 -5.04
C THR A 113 -3.73 -26.57 -4.19
N GLY A 114 -4.22 -26.14 -3.01
CA GLY A 114 -4.74 -27.01 -1.97
C GLY A 114 -3.62 -27.64 -1.16
N LEU A 115 -3.78 -27.69 0.17
CA LEU A 115 -2.72 -28.12 1.09
C LEU A 115 -2.21 -29.54 0.82
N ARG A 116 -3.08 -30.44 0.32
CA ARG A 116 -2.76 -31.84 -0.02
C ARG A 116 -1.91 -32.00 -1.28
N HIS A 117 -1.84 -30.98 -2.12
CA HIS A 117 -1.15 -31.03 -3.41
C HIS A 117 0.10 -30.13 -3.44
N LEU A 118 0.54 -29.67 -2.26
CA LEU A 118 1.73 -28.85 -2.16
C LEU A 118 3.00 -29.66 -2.50
N PRO A 119 3.98 -29.06 -3.19
CA PRO A 119 5.26 -29.71 -3.42
C PRO A 119 5.99 -29.96 -2.10
N ALA A 120 6.84 -31.00 -2.06
CA ALA A 120 7.57 -31.38 -0.84
C ALA A 120 8.44 -30.26 -0.25
N ALA A 121 8.94 -29.33 -1.09
CA ALA A 121 9.73 -28.18 -0.67
C ALA A 121 8.89 -27.03 -0.07
N PHE A 122 7.55 -27.11 -0.07
CA PHE A 122 6.69 -26.00 0.38
C PHE A 122 6.91 -25.60 1.85
N PRO A 123 7.07 -26.54 2.81
CA PRO A 123 7.38 -26.19 4.19
C PRO A 123 8.70 -25.42 4.35
N GLU A 124 9.72 -25.73 3.55
CA GLU A 124 10.99 -24.99 3.58
C GLU A 124 10.82 -23.56 3.08
N ARG A 125 10.05 -23.37 2.00
CA ARG A 125 9.71 -22.02 1.51
C ARG A 125 8.96 -21.21 2.57
N LEU A 126 8.00 -21.82 3.27
CA LEU A 126 7.29 -21.16 4.37
C LEU A 126 8.25 -20.75 5.50
N ARG A 127 9.21 -21.61 5.88
CA ARG A 127 10.23 -21.26 6.90
C ARG A 127 11.15 -20.14 6.45
N ALA A 128 11.59 -20.14 5.19
CA ALA A 128 12.40 -19.06 4.63
C ALA A 128 11.63 -17.72 4.63
N THR A 129 10.38 -17.74 4.20
CA THR A 129 9.49 -16.56 4.24
C THR A 129 9.24 -16.09 5.68
N ALA A 130 9.06 -17.00 6.63
CA ALA A 130 8.92 -16.66 8.04
C ALA A 130 10.17 -15.96 8.61
N ALA A 131 11.37 -16.44 8.24
CA ALA A 131 12.62 -15.78 8.61
C ALA A 131 12.73 -14.37 8.00
N GLY A 132 12.27 -14.19 6.76
CA GLY A 132 12.17 -12.87 6.12
C GLY A 132 11.25 -11.91 6.87
N LEU A 133 10.10 -12.38 7.37
CA LEU A 133 9.20 -11.58 8.21
C LEU A 133 9.85 -11.20 9.55
N ALA A 134 10.55 -12.13 10.22
CA ALA A 134 11.26 -11.84 11.46
C ALA A 134 12.39 -10.82 11.26
N ALA A 135 13.15 -10.92 10.16
CA ALA A 135 14.24 -10.01 9.84
C ALA A 135 13.78 -8.55 9.67
N VAL A 136 12.51 -8.32 9.37
CA VAL A 136 11.91 -6.98 9.25
C VAL A 136 11.06 -6.59 10.48
N GLY A 137 11.19 -7.32 11.58
CA GLY A 137 10.54 -7.03 12.87
C GLY A 137 9.11 -7.56 13.03
N LEU A 138 8.65 -8.45 12.14
CA LEU A 138 7.32 -9.06 12.19
C LEU A 138 7.36 -10.46 12.81
N ASP A 139 7.96 -10.61 13.99
CA ASP A 139 8.23 -11.91 14.64
C ASP A 139 6.97 -12.77 14.80
N ARG A 140 5.85 -12.17 15.21
CA ARG A 140 4.58 -12.91 15.38
C ARG A 140 4.02 -13.42 14.05
N CYS A 141 4.19 -12.65 12.98
CA CYS A 141 3.79 -13.09 11.64
C CYS A 141 4.69 -14.23 11.18
N GLY A 142 6.01 -14.11 11.36
CA GLY A 142 6.96 -15.18 11.09
C GLY A 142 6.66 -16.46 11.86
N ALA A 143 6.34 -16.35 13.15
CA ALA A 143 5.96 -17.49 13.99
C ALA A 143 4.68 -18.19 13.48
N THR A 144 3.68 -17.43 13.03
CA THR A 144 2.43 -18.01 12.51
C THR A 144 2.67 -18.76 11.19
N VAL A 145 3.48 -18.20 10.28
CA VAL A 145 3.87 -18.86 9.02
C VAL A 145 4.74 -20.10 9.29
N SER A 146 5.64 -20.05 10.27
CA SER A 146 6.43 -21.22 10.71
C SER A 146 5.54 -22.31 11.32
N GLY A 147 4.50 -21.93 12.06
CA GLY A 147 3.49 -22.85 12.60
C GLY A 147 2.77 -23.63 11.50
N LEU A 148 2.37 -22.96 10.42
CA LEU A 148 1.84 -23.63 9.23
C LEU A 148 2.85 -24.62 8.64
N ALA A 149 4.12 -24.23 8.49
CA ALA A 149 5.16 -25.12 7.98
C ALA A 149 5.33 -26.38 8.83
N GLY A 150 5.12 -26.29 10.16
CA GLY A 150 5.13 -27.44 11.07
C GLY A 150 3.87 -28.30 11.01
N ALA A 151 2.72 -27.71 10.64
CA ALA A 151 1.45 -28.42 10.51
C ALA A 151 1.30 -29.15 9.16
N LEU A 152 2.11 -28.81 8.16
CA LEU A 152 2.17 -29.53 6.88
C LEU A 152 2.89 -30.87 7.04
N GLY A 153 2.11 -31.93 7.25
CA GLY A 153 2.54 -33.32 7.21
C GLY A 153 2.23 -34.00 5.87
N ALA A 154 2.46 -35.32 5.79
CA ALA A 154 2.17 -36.13 4.59
C ALA A 154 0.67 -36.16 4.22
N ASP A 155 -0.22 -36.05 5.21
CA ASP A 155 -1.66 -35.86 5.02
C ASP A 155 -2.12 -34.62 5.81
N PRO A 156 -2.10 -33.44 5.18
CA PRO A 156 -2.50 -32.20 5.84
C PRO A 156 -4.02 -32.20 6.06
N GLY A 157 -4.40 -32.41 7.33
CA GLY A 157 -5.78 -32.37 7.80
C GLY A 157 -6.19 -31.01 8.37
N GLU A 158 -7.23 -31.03 9.20
CA GLU A 158 -7.80 -29.85 9.85
C GLU A 158 -6.80 -28.96 10.63
N PRO A 159 -5.76 -29.50 11.31
CA PRO A 159 -4.73 -28.67 11.93
C PRO A 159 -3.96 -27.80 10.93
N ALA A 160 -3.65 -28.32 9.73
CA ALA A 160 -2.96 -27.56 8.69
C ALA A 160 -3.85 -26.47 8.10
N VAL A 161 -5.15 -26.77 7.92
CA VAL A 161 -6.15 -25.78 7.48
C VAL A 161 -6.27 -24.64 8.49
N ARG A 162 -6.41 -24.94 9.78
CA ARG A 162 -6.47 -23.92 10.84
C ARG A 162 -5.22 -23.06 10.88
N ALA A 163 -4.03 -23.68 10.84
CA ALA A 163 -2.78 -22.94 10.81
C ALA A 163 -2.65 -22.03 9.57
N TRP A 164 -3.19 -22.46 8.42
CA TRP A 164 -3.23 -21.63 7.21
C TRP A 164 -4.19 -20.44 7.35
N VAL A 165 -5.41 -20.66 7.87
CA VAL A 165 -6.39 -19.58 8.11
C VAL A 165 -5.82 -18.55 9.11
N ASP A 166 -5.22 -19.02 10.21
CA ASP A 166 -4.62 -18.15 11.22
C ASP A 166 -3.49 -17.30 10.62
N ALA A 167 -2.64 -17.90 9.78
CA ALA A 167 -1.58 -17.18 9.07
C ALA A 167 -2.16 -16.14 8.10
N TRP A 168 -3.20 -16.51 7.33
CA TRP A 168 -3.83 -15.62 6.36
C TRP A 168 -4.47 -14.40 7.05
N ILE A 169 -5.26 -14.62 8.10
CA ILE A 169 -5.91 -13.54 8.85
C ILE A 169 -4.86 -12.63 9.49
N ARG A 170 -3.82 -13.20 10.13
CA ARG A 170 -2.76 -12.42 10.77
C ARG A 170 -2.05 -11.51 9.77
N LEU A 171 -1.66 -12.04 8.61
CA LEU A 171 -0.95 -11.27 7.59
C LEU A 171 -1.83 -10.22 6.92
N SER A 172 -3.09 -10.56 6.61
CA SER A 172 -4.02 -9.62 5.98
C SER A 172 -4.31 -8.42 6.88
N VAL A 173 -4.63 -8.67 8.16
CA VAL A 173 -4.87 -7.60 9.15
C VAL A 173 -3.60 -6.75 9.36
N THR A 174 -2.42 -7.36 9.37
CA THR A 174 -1.15 -6.63 9.50
C THR A 174 -0.88 -5.74 8.28
N GLY A 175 -1.22 -6.21 7.08
CA GLY A 175 -1.12 -5.44 5.85
C GLY A 175 -2.08 -4.26 5.79
N GLU A 176 -3.32 -4.44 6.27
CA GLU A 176 -4.34 -3.37 6.31
C GLU A 176 -4.05 -2.27 7.35
N SER A 177 -3.27 -2.59 8.39
CA SER A 177 -2.96 -1.68 9.49
C SER A 177 -1.74 -0.78 9.23
N ARG A 178 -1.11 -0.91 8.05
CA ARG A 178 0.04 -0.10 7.62
C ARG A 178 -0.42 1.04 6.71
#